data_AF-A0A523WGC0-F1
#
_entry.id   AF-A0A523WGC0-F1
#
_cell.length_a   1.000
_cell.length_b   1.000
_cell.length_c   1.000
_cell.angle_alpha   90.00
_cell.angle_beta   90.00
_cell.angle_gamma   90.00
#
_symmetry.space_group_name_H-M   'P 1'
#
loop_
_entity.id
_entity.type
_entity.pdbx_description
1 polymer ?
#
loop_
_entity_poly.entity_id
_entity_poly.type
_entity_poly.pdbx_seq_one_letter_code
_entity_poly.pdbx_strand_id
1 'polypeptide(L)'
;MVVFAGLESQEDYIIRNERTYSVFKYVNEKLPPNAKIFVMNEPRTFYCDRPYITVMPSVRYSLLKDNRELLAKFREAELTHLVVNEYLRDAHGIRGGTVFLEKLKKEDLLVIYDEDPFVVFEIRYR
;
A
#
# COMPACT_ATOMS: atom_id res chain seq x y z
N MET A 1 19.04 -22.90 14.00
CA MET A 1 18.51 -21.69 13.34
C MET A 1 19.70 -20.94 12.74
N VAL A 2 19.72 -20.77 11.41
CA VAL A 2 20.89 -20.29 10.63
C VAL A 2 21.30 -18.84 10.95
N VAL A 3 20.34 -17.98 11.31
CA VAL A 3 20.60 -16.61 11.77
C VAL A 3 21.40 -16.60 13.07
N PHE A 4 21.00 -17.37 14.09
CA PHE A 4 21.74 -17.46 15.36
C PHE A 4 23.15 -18.03 15.20
N ALA A 5 23.37 -18.86 14.18
CA ALA A 5 24.69 -19.39 13.85
C ALA A 5 25.57 -18.43 13.03
N GLY A 6 25.06 -17.23 12.68
CA GLY A 6 25.76 -16.25 11.85
C GLY A 6 25.92 -16.66 10.38
N LEU A 7 25.19 -17.68 9.93
CA LEU A 7 25.29 -18.23 8.57
C LEU A 7 24.38 -17.51 7.55
N GLU A 8 23.39 -16.75 8.04
CA GLU A 8 22.47 -15.93 7.26
C GLU A 8 22.27 -14.62 8.03
N SER A 9 22.22 -13.48 7.34
CA SER A 9 21.86 -12.22 8.02
C SER A 9 20.38 -12.25 8.41
N GLN A 10 20.02 -11.51 9.46
CA GLN A 10 18.62 -11.41 9.86
C GLN A 10 17.76 -10.81 8.73
N GLU A 11 18.31 -9.85 7.97
CA GLU A 11 17.61 -9.23 6.86
C GLU A 11 17.35 -10.21 5.72
N ASP A 12 18.36 -10.99 5.30
CA ASP A 12 18.19 -11.99 4.24
C ASP A 12 17.12 -13.02 4.62
N TYR A 13 17.12 -13.44 5.89
CA TYR A 13 16.08 -14.32 6.42
C TYR A 13 14.70 -13.67 6.33
N ILE A 14 14.54 -12.40 6.71
CA ILE A 14 13.23 -11.74 6.67
C ILE A 14 12.76 -11.55 5.23
N ILE A 15 13.61 -11.06 4.32
CA ILE A 15 13.27 -10.89 2.89
C ILE A 15 12.75 -12.21 2.29
N ARG A 16 13.39 -13.34 2.65
CA ARG A 16 13.01 -14.66 2.16
C ARG A 16 11.70 -15.19 2.72
N ASN A 17 11.32 -14.80 3.95
CA ASN A 17 10.22 -15.42 4.68
C ASN A 17 8.99 -14.52 4.86
N GLU A 18 9.15 -13.19 4.80
CA GLU A 18 8.08 -12.22 5.02
C GLU A 18 7.90 -11.34 3.78
N ARG A 19 6.87 -11.66 2.99
CA ARG A 19 6.58 -11.00 1.71
C ARG A 19 6.36 -9.49 1.84
N THR A 20 5.89 -9.01 2.99
CA THR A 20 5.66 -7.57 3.21
C THR A 20 6.93 -6.78 3.44
N TYR A 21 8.04 -7.44 3.77
CA TYR A 21 9.26 -6.74 4.18
C TYR A 21 9.87 -5.92 3.04
N SER A 22 9.94 -6.46 1.81
CA SER A 22 10.53 -5.74 0.66
C SER A 22 9.79 -4.43 0.37
N VAL A 23 8.45 -4.48 0.30
CA VAL A 23 7.65 -3.28 0.01
C VAL A 23 7.74 -2.25 1.14
N PHE A 24 7.73 -2.68 2.40
CA PHE A 24 7.85 -1.72 3.51
C PHE A 24 9.27 -1.20 3.70
N LYS A 25 10.30 -1.98 3.39
CA LYS A 25 11.68 -1.49 3.29
C LYS A 25 11.78 -0.39 2.23
N TYR A 26 11.21 -0.62 1.04
CA TYR A 26 11.14 0.42 0.00
C TYR A 26 10.41 1.68 0.52
N VAL A 27 9.24 1.52 1.14
CA VAL A 27 8.47 2.65 1.73
C VAL A 27 9.32 3.44 2.72
N ASN A 28 10.02 2.75 3.61
CA ASN A 28 10.80 3.35 4.68
C ASN A 28 12.07 4.04 4.19
N GLU A 29 12.70 3.54 3.12
CA GLU A 29 13.95 4.07 2.60
C GLU A 29 13.76 5.13 1.51
N LYS A 30 12.69 5.05 0.72
CA LYS A 30 12.52 5.85 -0.50
C LYS A 30 11.46 6.94 -0.37
N LEU A 31 10.45 6.78 0.47
CA LEU A 31 9.39 7.77 0.59
C LEU A 31 9.74 8.86 1.62
N PRO A 32 9.24 10.09 1.44
CA PRO A 32 9.39 11.16 2.43
C PRO A 32 8.93 10.72 3.83
N PRO A 33 9.55 11.23 4.92
CA PRO A 33 9.16 10.87 6.29
C PRO A 33 7.71 11.21 6.64
N ASN A 34 7.14 12.23 6.00
CA ASN A 34 5.75 12.65 6.16
C ASN A 34 4.79 11.94 5.20
N ALA A 35 5.24 10.95 4.43
CA ALA A 35 4.35 10.19 3.56
C ALA A 35 3.33 9.41 4.39
N LYS A 36 2.04 9.56 4.07
CA LYS A 36 0.94 8.84 4.72
C LYS A 36 0.36 7.82 3.76
N ILE A 37 0.37 6.56 4.19
CA ILE A 37 0.14 5.41 3.33
C ILE A 37 -1.26 4.86 3.57
N PHE A 38 -2.01 4.58 2.51
CA PHE A 38 -3.16 3.70 2.60
C PHE A 38 -2.76 2.30 2.16
N VAL A 39 -2.68 1.38 3.12
CA VAL A 39 -2.34 -0.03 2.88
C VAL A 39 -3.63 -0.80 2.60
N MET A 40 -3.69 -1.39 1.42
CA MET A 40 -4.87 -2.06 0.89
C MET A 40 -4.64 -3.55 0.77
N ASN A 41 -5.63 -4.33 1.21
CA ASN A 41 -5.64 -5.80 1.15
C ASN A 41 -4.45 -6.47 1.85
N GLU A 42 -3.83 -5.81 2.83
CA GLU A 42 -2.72 -6.39 3.59
C GLU A 42 -2.85 -6.03 5.07
N PRO A 43 -3.18 -7.01 5.95
CA PRO A 43 -3.23 -6.77 7.39
C PRO A 43 -1.86 -6.72 8.06
N ARG A 44 -0.80 -7.27 7.44
CA ARG A 44 0.55 -7.33 8.04
C ARG A 44 1.31 -6.04 7.74
N THR A 45 1.22 -5.07 8.65
CA THR A 45 1.86 -3.75 8.50
C THR A 45 3.04 -3.53 9.47
N PHE A 46 3.52 -4.60 10.13
CA PHE A 46 4.52 -4.52 11.19
C PHE A 46 5.81 -3.78 10.80
N TYR A 47 6.26 -3.93 9.55
CA TYR A 47 7.49 -3.31 9.05
C TYR A 47 7.28 -1.91 8.46
N CYS A 48 6.06 -1.38 8.43
CA CYS A 48 5.79 -0.03 7.93
C CYS A 48 6.17 1.03 8.96
N ASP A 49 7.20 1.83 8.66
CA ASP A 49 7.69 2.94 9.49
C ASP A 49 7.24 4.30 8.91
N ARG A 50 6.00 4.34 8.41
CA ARG A 50 5.33 5.55 7.94
C ARG A 50 3.94 5.63 8.53
N PRO A 51 3.37 6.83 8.75
CA PRO A 51 1.97 6.96 9.08
C PRO A 51 1.11 6.19 8.07
N TYR A 52 0.22 5.31 8.53
CA TYR A 52 -0.63 4.54 7.64
C TYR A 52 -2.05 4.39 8.16
N ILE A 53 -2.96 4.10 7.23
CA ILE A 53 -4.29 3.58 7.51
C ILE A 53 -4.48 2.28 6.73
N THR A 54 -5.25 1.35 7.27
CA THR A 54 -5.67 0.11 6.59
C THR A 54 -7.16 0.12 6.25
N VAL A 55 -7.91 1.09 6.80
CA VAL A 55 -9.33 1.31 6.59
C VAL A 55 -9.57 2.80 6.47
N MET A 56 -10.32 3.21 5.46
CA MET A 56 -10.77 4.59 5.33
C MET A 56 -12.05 4.80 6.15
N PRO A 57 -12.03 5.62 7.20
CA PRO A 57 -13.23 5.90 7.98
C PRO A 57 -14.25 6.66 7.14
N SER A 58 -15.53 6.29 7.27
CA SER A 58 -16.67 7.04 6.72
C SER A 58 -16.72 7.18 5.19
N VAL A 59 -15.96 6.39 4.43
CA VAL A 59 -16.03 6.37 2.97
C VAL A 59 -16.77 5.12 2.48
N ARG A 60 -17.99 5.32 1.96
CA ARG A 60 -18.69 4.29 1.18
C ARG A 60 -18.30 4.45 -0.29
N TYR A 61 -17.26 3.75 -0.71
CA TYR A 61 -16.73 3.84 -2.08
C TYR A 61 -17.75 3.55 -3.18
N SER A 62 -18.79 2.75 -2.88
CA SER A 62 -19.91 2.48 -3.78
C SER A 62 -20.79 3.69 -4.06
N LEU A 63 -20.82 4.68 -3.17
CA LEU A 63 -21.61 5.91 -3.30
C LEU A 63 -20.85 7.02 -4.04
N LEU A 64 -19.53 6.89 -4.17
CA LEU A 64 -18.70 7.86 -4.90
C LEU A 64 -18.98 7.74 -6.40
N LYS A 65 -19.49 8.83 -6.98
CA LYS A 65 -19.93 8.86 -8.38
C LYS A 65 -18.80 9.21 -9.34
N ASP A 66 -17.78 9.92 -8.86
CA ASP A 66 -16.66 10.41 -9.67
C ASP A 66 -15.31 10.27 -8.94
N ASN A 67 -14.22 10.22 -9.70
CA ASN A 67 -12.85 10.09 -9.19
C ASN A 67 -12.43 11.30 -8.33
N ARG A 68 -12.96 12.48 -8.61
CA ARG A 68 -12.68 13.71 -7.86
C ARG A 68 -13.13 13.64 -6.41
N GLU A 69 -14.28 13.04 -6.14
CA GLU A 69 -14.78 12.88 -4.77
C GLU A 69 -13.86 11.95 -3.97
N LEU A 70 -13.36 10.90 -4.60
CA LEU A 70 -12.40 9.98 -4.00
C LEU A 70 -11.06 10.67 -3.70
N LEU A 71 -10.51 11.42 -4.65
CA LEU A 71 -9.27 12.18 -4.44
C LEU A 71 -9.45 13.25 -3.35
N ALA A 72 -10.61 13.89 -3.26
CA ALA A 72 -10.91 14.82 -2.17
C ALA A 72 -10.86 14.12 -0.81
N LYS A 73 -11.38 12.89 -0.71
CA LYS A 73 -11.27 12.07 0.52
C LYS A 73 -9.84 11.65 0.84
N PHE A 74 -9.06 11.29 -0.17
CA PHE A 74 -7.64 11.01 0.05
C PHE A 74 -6.89 12.25 0.55
N ARG A 75 -7.20 13.42 -0.02
CA ARG A 75 -6.63 14.71 0.39
C ARG A 75 -7.05 15.08 1.82
N GLU A 76 -8.33 14.93 2.17
CA GLU A 76 -8.86 15.15 3.53
C GLU A 76 -8.19 14.23 4.55
N ALA A 77 -7.95 12.97 4.18
CA ALA A 77 -7.22 12.01 4.99
C ALA A 77 -5.68 12.19 4.93
N GLU A 78 -5.19 13.20 4.21
CA GLU A 78 -3.77 13.51 4.02
C GLU A 78 -2.94 12.35 3.43
N LEU A 79 -3.57 11.45 2.67
CA LEU A 79 -2.87 10.34 2.04
C LEU A 79 -1.94 10.85 0.95
N THR A 80 -0.77 10.24 0.81
CA THR A 80 0.16 10.56 -0.27
C THR A 80 0.47 9.35 -1.13
N HIS A 81 0.34 8.14 -0.58
CA HIS A 81 0.64 6.92 -1.31
C HIS A 81 -0.37 5.82 -1.01
N LEU A 82 -0.48 4.88 -1.94
CA LEU A 82 -1.20 3.62 -1.78
C LEU A 82 -0.20 2.47 -1.83
N VAL A 83 -0.34 1.50 -0.95
CA VAL A 83 0.33 0.18 -1.04
C VAL A 83 -0.76 -0.84 -1.25
N VAL A 84 -0.72 -1.58 -2.35
CA VAL A 84 -1.76 -2.55 -2.71
C VAL A 84 -1.16 -3.93 -2.80
N ASN A 85 -1.72 -4.88 -2.03
CA ASN A 85 -1.44 -6.31 -2.21
C ASN A 85 -2.40 -6.88 -3.27
N GLU A 86 -1.86 -7.15 -4.45
CA GLU A 86 -2.59 -7.64 -5.63
C GLU A 86 -2.98 -9.12 -5.47
N TYR A 87 -2.14 -9.93 -4.82
CA TYR A 87 -2.46 -11.33 -4.55
C TYR A 87 -3.72 -11.47 -3.67
N LEU A 88 -3.78 -10.71 -2.58
CA LEU A 88 -4.94 -10.74 -1.67
C LEU A 88 -6.16 -10.03 -2.26
N ARG A 89 -5.96 -9.10 -3.21
CA ARG A 89 -7.05 -8.54 -4.01
C ARG A 89 -7.78 -9.63 -4.80
N ASP A 90 -7.02 -10.50 -5.45
CA ASP A 90 -7.55 -11.49 -6.38
C ASP A 90 -8.04 -12.76 -5.64
N ALA A 91 -7.36 -13.15 -4.54
CA ALA A 91 -7.66 -14.37 -3.80
C ALA A 91 -8.99 -14.36 -3.03
N HIS A 92 -9.44 -13.21 -2.54
CA HIS A 92 -10.60 -13.17 -1.63
C HIS A 92 -11.94 -12.84 -2.30
N GLY A 93 -11.99 -12.64 -3.62
CA GLY A 93 -13.20 -12.11 -4.26
C GLY A 93 -13.61 -10.74 -3.69
N ILE A 94 -12.72 -10.06 -2.94
CA ILE A 94 -12.86 -8.70 -2.42
C ILE A 94 -12.62 -7.74 -3.60
N ARG A 95 -13.45 -7.87 -4.65
CA ARG A 95 -13.55 -6.81 -5.65
C ARG A 95 -14.07 -5.52 -4.99
N GLY A 96 -14.94 -5.62 -3.98
CA GLY A 96 -15.58 -4.45 -3.37
C GLY A 96 -14.64 -3.42 -2.73
N GLY A 97 -13.50 -3.83 -2.16
CA GLY A 97 -12.58 -2.95 -1.42
C GLY A 97 -11.65 -2.12 -2.31
N THR A 98 -11.30 -2.62 -3.49
CA THR A 98 -10.35 -1.99 -4.43
C THR A 98 -10.98 -1.60 -5.77
N VAL A 99 -12.24 -1.92 -6.06
CA VAL A 99 -12.93 -1.51 -7.30
C VAL A 99 -12.86 0.00 -7.54
N PHE A 100 -12.70 0.81 -6.48
CA PHE A 100 -12.51 2.24 -6.67
C PHE A 100 -11.18 2.59 -7.35
N LEU A 101 -10.14 1.74 -7.29
CA LEU A 101 -8.87 1.96 -7.98
C LEU A 101 -9.09 2.01 -9.50
N GLU A 102 -10.03 1.23 -10.02
CA GLU A 102 -10.44 1.27 -11.44
C GLU A 102 -11.10 2.61 -11.82
N LYS A 103 -11.65 3.34 -10.85
CA LYS A 103 -12.23 4.68 -11.06
C LYS A 103 -11.16 5.78 -11.08
N LEU A 104 -9.98 5.55 -10.51
CA LEU A 104 -8.89 6.53 -10.54
C LEU A 104 -8.25 6.52 -11.93
N LYS A 105 -7.93 7.71 -12.45
CA LYS A 105 -7.25 7.79 -13.74
C LYS A 105 -5.79 7.40 -13.55
N LYS A 106 -5.17 6.86 -14.60
CA LYS A 106 -3.70 6.66 -14.65
C LYS A 106 -2.91 7.95 -14.37
N GLU A 107 -3.54 9.09 -14.59
CA GLU A 107 -2.99 10.41 -14.33
C GLU A 107 -2.93 10.78 -12.83
N ASP A 108 -3.82 10.18 -12.03
CA ASP A 108 -4.02 10.43 -10.60
C ASP A 108 -3.11 9.52 -9.74
N LEU A 109 -2.60 8.43 -10.31
CA LEU A 109 -1.76 7.43 -9.64
C LEU A 109 -0.51 7.14 -10.46
N LEU A 110 0.67 7.40 -9.89
CA LEU A 110 1.96 7.02 -10.48
C LEU A 110 2.47 5.76 -9.80
N VAL A 111 2.75 4.70 -10.57
CA VAL A 111 3.44 3.51 -10.05
C VAL A 111 4.90 3.87 -9.76
N ILE A 112 5.35 3.64 -8.53
CA ILE A 112 6.73 3.92 -8.09
C ILE A 112 7.48 2.66 -7.60
N TYR A 113 6.74 1.57 -7.34
CA TYR A 113 7.27 0.26 -7.00
C TYR A 113 6.29 -0.80 -7.49
N ASP A 114 6.82 -1.88 -8.07
CA ASP A 114 6.06 -2.98 -8.66
C ASP A 114 6.88 -4.27 -8.49
N GLU A 115 6.57 -5.04 -7.44
CA GLU A 115 7.21 -6.33 -7.13
C GLU A 115 6.15 -7.25 -6.53
N ASP A 116 5.85 -8.36 -7.22
CA ASP A 116 4.79 -9.29 -6.80
C ASP A 116 4.91 -9.73 -5.32
N PRO A 117 3.85 -9.62 -4.51
CA PRO A 117 2.47 -9.27 -4.87
C PRO A 117 2.09 -7.79 -4.64
N PHE A 118 3.04 -6.87 -4.53
CA PHE A 118 2.81 -5.49 -4.11
C PHE A 118 3.06 -4.46 -5.20
N VAL A 119 2.16 -3.47 -5.26
CA VAL A 119 2.34 -2.25 -6.05
C VAL A 119 2.22 -1.04 -5.14
N VAL A 120 3.12 -0.07 -5.29
CA VAL A 120 3.04 1.22 -4.61
C VAL A 120 2.74 2.33 -5.60
N PHE A 121 1.73 3.12 -5.27
CA PHE A 121 1.32 4.29 -6.05
C PHE A 121 1.59 5.58 -5.28
N GLU A 122 2.16 6.58 -5.94
CA GLU A 122 2.10 7.99 -5.51
C GLU A 122 0.77 8.59 -5.98
N ILE A 123 0.05 9.26 -5.07
CA ILE A 123 -1.21 9.94 -5.36
C ILE A 123 -0.93 11.36 -5.85
N ARG A 124 -1.44 11.68 -7.05
CA ARG A 124 -1.27 13.00 -7.67
C ARG A 124 -2.53 13.83 -7.55
N TYR A 125 -2.43 14.84 -6.71
CA TYR A 125 -3.47 15.84 -6.47
C TYR A 125 -3.34 16.99 -7.47
N ARG A 126 -4.14 16.98 -8.52
CA ARG A 126 -4.30 18.14 -9.41
C ARG A 126 -5.32 19.14 -8.88
#